data_AF-A0A6J7DF53-F1
#
_entry.id   AF-A0A6J7DF53-F1
#
_cell.length_a   1.000
_cell.length_b   1.000
_cell.length_c   1.000
_cell.angle_alpha   90.00
_cell.angle_beta   90.00
_cell.angle_gamma   90.00
#
_symmetry.space_group_name_H-M   'P 1'
#
loop_
_entity.id
_entity.type
_entity.pdbx_description
1 polymer ?
#
loop_
_entity_poly.entity_id
_entity_poly.type
_entity_poly.pdbx_seq_one_letter_code
_entity_poly.pdbx_strand_id
1 'polypeptide(L)'
;MDISVENIGDVALVRWNDGQNRINLDSIDRIRTIFRELAEREGPLAVVWTGADKFFSNGLDLDRFGNNPEEMGETLIQLDRLFGQLMVFPAYLIAALNGHTFAGGAMLSLTADYRIMRSDRGYWCLNEVDINMFLPPNMADVVLARMPKNSALEAMNTARRYSAAEAKEAGIVEAIAEGDDVLAKALEYAAVIAQKNRRGIATHKEYIFGDLARQLLA
;
A
#
# COMPACT_ATOMS: atom_id res chain seq x y z
N MET A 1 -6.42 -7.66 15.36
CA MET A 1 -5.46 -7.15 14.37
C MET A 1 -4.40 -8.17 14.06
N ASP A 2 -4.68 -9.06 13.10
CA ASP A 2 -3.73 -10.09 12.64
C ASP A 2 -2.83 -9.51 11.53
N ILE A 3 -1.70 -8.93 11.96
CA ILE A 3 -0.62 -8.49 11.08
C ILE A 3 0.71 -9.02 11.61
N SER A 4 1.29 -9.94 10.85
CA SER A 4 2.51 -10.67 11.20
C SER A 4 3.71 -10.22 10.37
N VAL A 5 4.91 -10.46 10.92
CA VAL A 5 6.19 -10.21 10.27
C VAL A 5 7.00 -11.51 10.30
N GLU A 6 7.39 -12.00 9.14
CA GLU A 6 8.27 -13.16 8.97
C GLU A 6 9.59 -12.72 8.31
N ASN A 7 10.71 -13.26 8.76
CA ASN A 7 12.02 -12.97 8.16
C ASN A 7 12.42 -14.09 7.20
N ILE A 8 12.68 -13.74 5.94
CA ILE A 8 13.13 -14.65 4.89
C ILE A 8 14.47 -14.12 4.38
N GLY A 9 15.55 -14.53 5.04
CA GLY A 9 16.87 -13.91 4.84
C GLY A 9 16.83 -12.41 5.17
N ASP A 10 17.27 -11.57 4.22
CA ASP A 10 17.26 -10.11 4.34
C ASP A 10 15.92 -9.45 3.96
N VAL A 11 14.87 -10.26 3.74
CA VAL A 11 13.53 -9.79 3.41
C VAL A 11 12.60 -9.93 4.61
N ALA A 12 11.89 -8.86 4.97
CA ALA A 12 10.79 -8.93 5.92
C ALA A 12 9.46 -9.07 5.15
N LEU A 13 8.75 -10.18 5.37
CA LEU A 13 7.41 -10.41 4.86
C LEU A 13 6.38 -9.93 5.88
N VAL A 14 5.68 -8.85 5.56
CA VAL A 14 4.53 -8.34 6.31
C VAL A 14 3.25 -8.92 5.71
N ARG A 15 2.49 -9.67 6.50
CA ARG A 15 1.22 -10.27 6.08
C ARG A 15 0.06 -9.76 6.91
N TRP A 16 -0.95 -9.19 6.25
CA TRP A 16 -2.21 -8.80 6.88
C TRP A 16 -3.28 -9.86 6.61
N ASN A 17 -3.80 -10.48 7.68
CA ASN A 17 -4.75 -11.59 7.62
C ASN A 17 -5.95 -11.37 8.57
N ASP A 18 -6.56 -10.19 8.48
CA ASP A 18 -7.69 -9.81 9.32
C ASP A 18 -8.98 -9.67 8.47
N GLY A 19 -9.44 -10.80 7.94
CA GLY A 19 -10.64 -10.88 7.10
C GLY A 19 -10.49 -10.15 5.76
N GLN A 20 -11.06 -8.96 5.64
CA GLN A 20 -10.95 -8.11 4.44
C GLN A 20 -9.81 -7.09 4.52
N ASN A 21 -8.99 -7.14 5.59
CA ASN A 21 -7.89 -6.22 5.84
C ASN A 21 -8.35 -4.75 5.77
N ARG A 22 -9.38 -4.45 6.58
CA ARG A 22 -10.02 -3.13 6.63
C ARG A 22 -9.22 -2.16 7.48
N ILE A 23 -9.11 -0.92 7.02
CA ILE A 23 -8.36 0.15 7.63
C ILE A 23 -9.22 0.82 8.71
N ASN A 24 -8.72 0.74 9.94
CA ASN A 24 -9.20 1.40 11.15
C ASN A 24 -8.00 1.74 12.05
N LEU A 25 -8.24 2.44 13.16
CA LEU A 25 -7.16 2.88 14.08
C LEU A 25 -6.26 1.73 14.55
N ASP A 26 -6.84 0.57 14.88
CA ASP A 26 -6.08 -0.58 15.39
C ASP A 26 -5.12 -1.12 14.31
N SER A 27 -5.59 -1.19 13.06
CA SER A 27 -4.75 -1.62 11.94
C SER A 27 -3.62 -0.63 11.65
N ILE A 28 -3.93 0.66 11.69
CA ILE A 28 -2.95 1.71 11.44
C ILE A 28 -1.86 1.68 12.51
N ASP A 29 -2.24 1.63 13.79
CA ASP A 29 -1.27 1.58 14.89
C ASP A 29 -0.36 0.35 14.78
N ARG A 30 -0.94 -0.82 14.46
CA ARG A 30 -0.16 -2.05 14.27
C ARG A 30 0.81 -1.94 13.10
N ILE A 31 0.38 -1.44 11.95
CA ILE A 31 1.23 -1.28 10.76
C ILE A 31 2.35 -0.27 11.06
N ARG A 32 2.02 0.90 11.63
CA ARG A 32 3.02 1.93 11.95
C ARG A 32 4.07 1.40 12.92
N THR A 33 3.65 0.61 13.92
CA THR A 33 4.56 -0.04 14.86
C THR A 33 5.51 -1.01 14.15
N ILE A 34 4.98 -1.91 13.31
CA ILE A 34 5.80 -2.83 12.49
C ILE A 34 6.83 -2.06 11.66
N PHE A 35 6.38 -1.05 10.90
CA PHE A 35 7.27 -0.31 10.01
C PHE A 35 8.29 0.57 10.76
N ARG A 36 7.98 1.02 11.98
CA ARG A 36 8.97 1.67 12.85
C ARG A 36 10.05 0.69 13.30
N GLU A 37 9.66 -0.50 13.77
CA GLU A 37 10.61 -1.55 14.16
C GLU A 37 11.49 -2.01 12.98
N LEU A 38 10.92 -2.15 11.79
CA LEU A 38 11.68 -2.47 10.57
C LEU A 38 12.63 -1.33 10.17
N ALA A 39 12.23 -0.08 10.36
CA ALA A 39 13.07 1.08 10.07
C ALA A 39 14.32 1.13 10.98
N GLU A 40 14.23 0.63 12.21
CA GLU A 40 15.32 0.61 13.19
C GLU A 40 16.34 -0.52 12.97
N ARG A 41 16.02 -1.53 12.15
CA ARG A 41 16.95 -2.64 11.88
C ARG A 41 18.24 -2.16 11.22
N GLU A 42 19.36 -2.74 11.62
CA GLU A 42 20.64 -2.56 10.94
C GLU A 42 20.82 -3.56 9.80
N GLY A 43 21.59 -3.19 8.78
CA GLY A 43 21.95 -4.08 7.67
C GLY A 43 20.98 -4.08 6.48
N PRO A 44 21.18 -5.04 5.55
CA PRO A 44 20.34 -5.25 4.37
C PRO A 44 18.87 -5.43 4.73
N LEU A 45 17.97 -4.80 3.96
CA LEU A 45 16.53 -4.95 4.15
C LEU A 45 15.76 -4.61 2.88
N ALA A 46 14.84 -5.49 2.51
CA ALA A 46 13.66 -5.16 1.72
C ALA A 46 12.40 -5.66 2.43
N VAL A 47 11.26 -5.05 2.14
CA VAL A 47 9.97 -5.44 2.73
C VAL A 47 9.04 -5.89 1.62
N VAL A 48 8.42 -7.06 1.80
CA VAL A 48 7.27 -7.48 1.00
C VAL A 48 6.03 -7.37 1.87
N TRP A 49 5.04 -6.62 1.41
CA TRP A 49 3.73 -6.54 2.04
C TRP A 49 2.69 -7.23 1.18
N THR A 50 1.97 -8.19 1.75
CA THR A 50 0.83 -8.84 1.12
C THR A 50 -0.35 -8.96 2.09
N GLY A 51 -1.54 -9.20 1.53
CA GLY A 51 -2.70 -9.60 2.32
C GLY A 51 -2.83 -11.12 2.43
N ALA A 52 -4.04 -11.58 2.69
CA ALA A 52 -4.36 -13.00 2.76
C ALA A 52 -5.67 -13.29 2.02
N ASP A 53 -5.83 -14.55 1.61
CA ASP A 53 -6.98 -15.02 0.85
C ASP A 53 -7.34 -14.08 -0.33
N LYS A 54 -8.52 -13.46 -0.29
CA LYS A 54 -9.10 -12.67 -1.39
C LYS A 54 -8.72 -11.19 -1.38
N PHE A 55 -8.09 -10.68 -0.33
CA PHE A 55 -7.87 -9.25 -0.15
C PHE A 55 -6.40 -8.95 0.08
N PHE A 56 -5.89 -7.97 -0.66
CA PHE A 56 -4.75 -7.20 -0.17
C PHE A 56 -5.25 -6.27 0.93
N SER A 57 -6.23 -5.41 0.59
CA SER A 57 -7.01 -4.60 1.53
C SER A 57 -8.28 -4.08 0.85
N ASN A 58 -9.40 -4.09 1.58
CA ASN A 58 -10.68 -3.55 1.11
C ASN A 58 -10.96 -2.11 1.61
N GLY A 59 -9.91 -1.36 1.96
CA GLY A 59 -10.04 0.04 2.35
C GLY A 59 -10.63 0.23 3.74
N LEU A 60 -11.29 1.37 3.95
CA LEU A 60 -11.80 1.80 5.26
C LEU A 60 -12.83 0.82 5.85
N ASP A 61 -12.84 0.75 7.18
CA ASP A 61 -13.81 -0.01 7.96
C ASP A 61 -15.14 0.75 8.12
N LEU A 62 -15.88 0.89 7.02
CA LEU A 62 -17.12 1.68 6.98
C LEU A 62 -18.20 1.16 7.95
N ASP A 63 -18.22 -0.16 8.19
CA ASP A 63 -19.14 -0.79 9.14
C ASP A 63 -18.89 -0.29 10.58
N ARG A 64 -17.63 -0.04 10.93
CA ARG A 64 -17.20 0.54 12.21
C ARG A 64 -17.55 2.04 12.28
N PHE A 65 -17.31 2.79 11.22
CA PHE A 65 -17.53 4.23 11.21
C PHE A 65 -18.99 4.66 11.18
N GLY A 66 -19.89 3.83 10.65
CA GLY A 66 -21.34 4.09 10.72
C GLY A 66 -21.85 4.31 12.14
N ASN A 67 -21.16 3.76 13.15
CA ASN A 67 -21.49 3.89 14.56
C ASN A 67 -20.61 4.92 15.32
N ASN A 68 -19.55 5.44 14.69
CA ASN A 68 -18.58 6.33 15.32
C ASN A 68 -17.94 7.32 14.32
N PRO A 69 -18.62 8.43 13.97
CA PRO A 69 -18.11 9.40 13.00
C PRO A 69 -16.84 10.14 13.43
N GLU A 70 -16.62 10.33 14.73
CA GLU A 70 -15.41 10.96 15.26
C GLU A 70 -14.17 10.10 14.96
N GLU A 71 -14.31 8.78 15.14
CA GLU A 71 -13.27 7.83 14.82
C GLU A 71 -12.92 7.78 13.32
N MET A 72 -13.89 8.05 12.44
CA MET A 72 -13.61 8.17 11.01
C MET A 72 -12.63 9.32 10.73
N GLY A 73 -12.86 10.49 11.34
CA GLY A 73 -11.99 11.66 11.20
C GLY A 73 -10.57 11.36 11.68
N GLU A 74 -10.42 10.78 12.87
CA GLU A 74 -9.11 10.38 13.40
C GLU A 74 -8.44 9.32 12.53
N THR A 75 -9.21 8.34 12.02
CA THR A 75 -8.67 7.31 11.11
C THR A 75 -8.07 7.93 9.86
N LEU A 76 -8.73 8.91 9.24
CA LEU A 76 -8.23 9.58 8.05
C LEU A 76 -6.91 10.32 8.33
N ILE A 77 -6.83 11.03 9.45
CA ILE A 77 -5.59 11.72 9.87
C ILE A 77 -4.45 10.73 10.11
N GLN A 78 -4.73 9.62 10.80
CA GLN A 78 -3.70 8.61 11.06
C GLN A 78 -3.31 7.84 9.78
N LEU A 79 -4.23 7.72 8.81
CA LEU A 79 -3.96 7.10 7.53
C LEU A 79 -3.05 7.97 6.65
N ASP A 80 -3.26 9.30 6.62
CA ASP A 80 -2.33 10.24 5.97
C ASP A 80 -0.91 10.06 6.54
N ARG A 81 -0.78 10.05 7.87
CA ARG A 81 0.51 9.86 8.55
C ARG A 81 1.15 8.51 8.22
N LEU A 82 0.35 7.45 8.11
CA LEU A 82 0.82 6.14 7.67
C LEU A 82 1.34 6.20 6.22
N PHE A 83 0.62 6.86 5.30
CA PHE A 83 1.06 7.02 3.93
C PHE A 83 2.39 7.76 3.85
N GLY A 84 2.52 8.88 4.56
CA GLY A 84 3.79 9.62 4.66
C GLY A 84 4.93 8.74 5.15
N GLN A 85 4.73 8.00 6.26
CA GLN A 85 5.73 7.08 6.81
C GLN A 85 6.19 6.01 5.80
N LEU A 86 5.27 5.43 5.02
CA LEU A 86 5.59 4.36 4.07
C LEU A 86 6.30 4.88 2.82
N MET A 87 5.89 6.05 2.30
CA MET A 87 6.47 6.65 1.10
C MET A 87 7.95 7.04 1.28
N VAL A 88 8.38 7.37 2.50
CA VAL A 88 9.81 7.61 2.83
C VAL A 88 10.42 6.51 3.70
N PHE A 89 9.79 5.33 3.76
CA PHE A 89 10.35 4.20 4.51
C PHE A 89 11.78 3.88 4.02
N PRO A 90 12.78 3.74 4.93
CA PRO A 90 14.20 3.76 4.58
C PRO A 90 14.71 2.49 3.90
N ALA A 91 13.84 1.55 3.56
CA ALA A 91 14.16 0.38 2.75
C ALA A 91 13.13 0.23 1.63
N TYR A 92 13.42 -0.64 0.68
CA TYR A 92 12.55 -0.84 -0.47
C TYR A 92 11.29 -1.62 -0.06
N LEU A 93 10.12 -1.09 -0.38
CA LEU A 93 8.81 -1.67 -0.05
C LEU A 93 8.14 -2.19 -1.32
N ILE A 94 7.82 -3.48 -1.33
CA ILE A 94 7.13 -4.17 -2.42
C ILE A 94 5.74 -4.57 -1.95
N ALA A 95 4.70 -4.17 -2.67
CA ALA A 95 3.34 -4.65 -2.46
C ALA A 95 3.01 -5.81 -3.40
N ALA A 96 2.78 -7.00 -2.82
CA ALA A 96 2.28 -8.17 -3.53
C ALA A 96 0.76 -8.24 -3.40
N LEU A 97 0.06 -7.75 -4.42
CA LEU A 97 -1.39 -7.64 -4.46
C LEU A 97 -2.01 -9.01 -4.79
N ASN A 98 -2.25 -9.80 -3.75
CA ASN A 98 -2.78 -11.17 -3.82
C ASN A 98 -4.27 -11.27 -4.17
N GLY A 99 -4.98 -10.14 -4.17
CA GLY A 99 -6.42 -10.08 -4.34
C GLY A 99 -6.95 -8.65 -4.44
N HIS A 100 -8.21 -8.45 -4.05
CA HIS A 100 -8.86 -7.14 -4.12
C HIS A 100 -8.10 -6.08 -3.34
N THR A 101 -7.86 -4.95 -4.01
CA THR A 101 -7.09 -3.80 -3.55
C THR A 101 -7.93 -2.55 -3.80
N PHE A 102 -8.75 -2.16 -2.83
CA PHE A 102 -9.84 -1.19 -3.02
C PHE A 102 -9.70 0.03 -2.10
N ALA A 103 -10.15 1.18 -2.58
CA ALA A 103 -10.25 2.43 -1.82
C ALA A 103 -8.95 2.78 -1.07
N GLY A 104 -9.01 2.99 0.25
CA GLY A 104 -7.82 3.21 1.08
C GLY A 104 -6.75 2.11 0.96
N GLY A 105 -7.13 0.86 0.66
CA GLY A 105 -6.20 -0.24 0.39
C GLY A 105 -5.49 -0.09 -0.96
N ALA A 106 -6.17 0.49 -1.95
CA ALA A 106 -5.58 0.86 -3.23
C ALA A 106 -4.57 2.00 -3.06
N MET A 107 -4.90 3.04 -2.30
CA MET A 107 -3.96 4.12 -1.95
C MET A 107 -2.78 3.60 -1.13
N LEU A 108 -3.02 2.68 -0.20
CA LEU A 108 -1.97 2.02 0.58
C LEU A 108 -0.97 1.29 -0.32
N SER A 109 -1.45 0.58 -1.35
CA SER A 109 -0.56 -0.08 -2.32
C SER A 109 0.34 0.90 -3.07
N LEU A 110 -0.12 2.14 -3.32
CA LEU A 110 0.65 3.16 -4.03
C LEU A 110 1.81 3.71 -3.20
N THR A 111 1.76 3.59 -1.87
CA THR A 111 2.89 3.96 -1.01
C THR A 111 4.11 3.04 -1.16
N ALA A 112 3.92 1.83 -1.72
CA ALA A 112 5.01 0.92 -2.02
C ALA A 112 5.88 1.42 -3.17
N ASP A 113 7.16 1.07 -3.15
CA ASP A 113 8.11 1.40 -4.22
C ASP A 113 7.80 0.62 -5.50
N TYR A 114 7.33 -0.63 -5.33
CA TYR A 114 6.98 -1.55 -6.41
C TYR A 114 5.70 -2.32 -6.09
N ARG A 115 4.83 -2.51 -7.07
CA ARG A 115 3.58 -3.27 -6.97
C ARG A 115 3.60 -4.41 -8.00
N ILE A 116 3.30 -5.61 -7.53
CA ILE A 116 3.05 -6.77 -8.38
C ILE A 116 1.66 -7.32 -8.10
N MET A 117 0.87 -7.52 -9.16
CA MET A 117 -0.53 -7.93 -9.04
C MET A 117 -0.76 -9.33 -9.58
N ARG A 118 -1.60 -10.09 -8.87
CA ARG A 118 -2.05 -11.42 -9.30
C ARG A 118 -2.90 -11.32 -10.56
N SER A 119 -2.64 -12.15 -11.57
CA SER A 119 -3.20 -12.00 -12.91
C SER A 119 -4.64 -12.50 -13.06
N ASP A 120 -5.06 -13.45 -12.22
CA ASP A 120 -6.26 -14.26 -12.39
C ASP A 120 -7.40 -13.91 -11.40
N ARG A 121 -7.12 -13.14 -10.34
CA ARG A 121 -8.14 -12.65 -9.39
C ARG A 121 -7.78 -11.29 -8.83
N GLY A 122 -8.80 -10.62 -8.30
CA GLY A 122 -8.67 -9.33 -7.65
C GLY A 122 -8.77 -8.18 -8.65
N TYR A 123 -9.14 -7.03 -8.13
CA TYR A 123 -9.14 -5.78 -8.88
C TYR A 123 -8.43 -4.71 -8.07
N TRP A 124 -7.85 -3.76 -8.76
CA TRP A 124 -7.44 -2.49 -8.19
C TRP A 124 -8.53 -1.44 -8.49
N CYS A 125 -8.98 -0.67 -7.49
CA CYS A 125 -10.11 0.25 -7.67
C CYS A 125 -10.15 1.38 -6.62
N LEU A 126 -10.43 2.60 -7.07
CA LEU A 126 -10.83 3.73 -6.22
C LEU A 126 -12.35 3.91 -6.36
N ASN A 127 -13.14 3.26 -5.51
CA ASN A 127 -14.59 3.16 -5.66
C ASN A 127 -15.38 4.23 -4.89
N GLU A 128 -14.72 5.27 -4.37
CA GLU A 128 -15.30 6.30 -3.51
C GLU A 128 -16.53 6.97 -4.15
N VAL A 129 -16.48 7.26 -5.46
CA VAL A 129 -17.59 7.90 -6.19
C VAL A 129 -18.83 7.02 -6.30
N ASP A 130 -18.70 5.68 -6.30
CA ASP A 130 -19.84 4.75 -6.30
C ASP A 130 -20.53 4.68 -4.93
N ILE A 131 -19.82 5.03 -3.86
CA ILE A 131 -20.31 4.95 -2.48
C ILE A 131 -20.59 6.33 -1.85
N ASN A 132 -20.68 7.38 -2.67
CA ASN A 132 -20.91 8.77 -2.24
C ASN A 132 -19.86 9.29 -1.25
N MET A 133 -18.61 8.87 -1.41
CA MET A 133 -17.46 9.38 -0.68
C MET A 133 -16.55 10.18 -1.62
N PHE A 134 -15.72 11.04 -1.02
CA PHE A 134 -14.73 11.84 -1.74
C PHE A 134 -13.34 11.49 -1.23
N LEU A 135 -12.34 11.50 -2.11
CA LEU A 135 -10.94 11.40 -1.68
C LEU A 135 -10.55 12.73 -1.00
N PRO A 136 -10.02 12.69 0.24
CA PRO A 136 -9.37 13.86 0.82
C PRO A 136 -8.23 14.38 -0.07
N PRO A 137 -7.97 15.70 -0.13
CA PRO A 137 -6.91 16.26 -0.98
C PRO A 137 -5.54 15.59 -0.80
N ASN A 138 -5.13 15.37 0.46
CA ASN A 138 -3.87 14.69 0.80
C ASN A 138 -3.79 13.27 0.21
N MET A 139 -4.88 12.52 0.23
CA MET A 139 -4.93 11.17 -0.32
C MET A 139 -4.94 11.20 -1.87
N ALA A 140 -5.55 12.21 -2.48
CA ALA A 140 -5.45 12.43 -3.92
C ALA A 140 -4.01 12.73 -4.35
N ASP A 141 -3.25 13.47 -3.54
CA ASP A 141 -1.82 13.74 -3.81
C ASP A 141 -1.00 12.44 -3.82
N VAL A 142 -1.29 11.47 -2.95
CA VAL A 142 -0.67 10.13 -2.99
C VAL A 142 -0.95 9.42 -4.32
N VAL A 143 -2.19 9.49 -4.81
CA VAL A 143 -2.56 8.91 -6.11
C VAL A 143 -1.80 9.59 -7.25
N LEU A 144 -1.79 10.92 -7.28
CA LEU A 144 -1.16 11.72 -8.32
C LEU A 144 0.37 11.62 -8.32
N ALA A 145 0.99 11.34 -7.17
CA ALA A 145 2.43 11.13 -7.06
C ALA A 145 2.90 9.78 -7.62
N ARG A 146 1.99 8.81 -7.80
CA ARG A 146 2.34 7.42 -8.13
C ARG A 146 1.76 6.91 -9.44
N MET A 147 0.71 7.55 -9.95
CA MET A 147 0.03 7.11 -11.17
C MET A 147 0.19 8.13 -12.31
N PRO A 148 0.19 7.68 -13.59
CA PRO A 148 0.01 8.58 -14.70
C PRO A 148 -1.26 9.42 -14.54
N LYS A 149 -1.17 10.73 -14.77
CA LYS A 149 -2.25 11.68 -14.47
C LYS A 149 -3.60 11.32 -15.12
N ASN A 150 -3.58 10.80 -16.35
CA ASN A 150 -4.80 10.38 -17.05
C ASN A 150 -5.43 9.14 -16.39
N SER A 151 -4.62 8.15 -16.02
CA SER A 151 -5.08 6.97 -15.30
C SER A 151 -5.63 7.33 -13.91
N ALA A 152 -4.98 8.27 -13.22
CA ALA A 152 -5.45 8.77 -11.92
C ALA A 152 -6.81 9.47 -12.05
N LEU A 153 -6.98 10.33 -13.07
CA LEU A 153 -8.24 11.01 -13.34
C LEU A 153 -9.35 10.00 -13.61
N GLU A 154 -9.12 9.01 -14.48
CA GLU A 154 -10.10 7.96 -14.78
C GLU A 154 -10.45 7.17 -13.51
N ALA A 155 -9.46 6.65 -12.79
CA ALA A 155 -9.68 5.84 -11.60
C ALA A 155 -10.51 6.58 -10.54
N MET A 156 -10.15 7.84 -10.23
CA MET A 156 -10.83 8.63 -9.20
C MET A 156 -12.27 9.02 -9.57
N ASN A 157 -12.58 9.20 -10.85
CA ASN A 157 -13.89 9.75 -11.27
C ASN A 157 -14.87 8.69 -11.79
N THR A 158 -14.41 7.47 -12.07
CA THR A 158 -15.25 6.44 -12.71
C THR A 158 -15.46 5.19 -11.86
N ALA A 159 -14.76 5.06 -10.73
CA ALA A 159 -14.73 3.83 -9.95
C ALA A 159 -14.39 2.58 -10.79
N ARG A 160 -13.66 2.76 -11.90
CA ARG A 160 -13.26 1.66 -12.77
C ARG A 160 -12.46 0.62 -11.98
N ARG A 161 -12.81 -0.64 -12.18
CA ARG A 161 -12.05 -1.79 -11.68
C ARG A 161 -11.00 -2.17 -12.72
N TYR A 162 -9.75 -2.21 -12.31
CA TYR A 162 -8.64 -2.62 -13.17
C TYR A 162 -8.28 -4.06 -12.86
N SER A 163 -8.37 -4.95 -13.86
CA SER A 163 -7.70 -6.25 -13.81
C SER A 163 -6.18 -6.06 -13.80
N ALA A 164 -5.40 -7.11 -13.53
CA ALA A 164 -3.95 -6.99 -13.50
C ALA A 164 -3.33 -6.51 -14.82
N ALA A 165 -3.87 -6.96 -15.96
CA ALA A 165 -3.41 -6.54 -17.27
C ALA A 165 -3.70 -5.05 -17.51
N GLU A 166 -4.92 -4.60 -17.22
CA GLU A 166 -5.30 -3.18 -17.33
C GLU A 166 -4.54 -2.31 -16.33
N ALA A 167 -4.32 -2.79 -15.10
CA ALA A 167 -3.55 -2.08 -14.09
C ALA A 167 -2.09 -1.89 -14.52
N LYS A 168 -1.52 -2.90 -15.20
CA LYS A 168 -0.18 -2.81 -15.77
C LYS A 168 -0.13 -1.80 -16.92
N GLU A 169 -1.11 -1.82 -17.81
CA GLU A 169 -1.22 -0.88 -18.93
C GLU A 169 -1.44 0.57 -18.45
N ALA A 170 -2.27 0.76 -17.43
CA ALA A 170 -2.58 2.06 -16.85
C ALA A 170 -1.43 2.65 -16.01
N GLY A 171 -0.33 1.92 -15.79
CA GLY A 171 0.78 2.33 -14.95
C GLY A 171 0.48 2.30 -13.45
N ILE A 172 -0.50 1.50 -13.03
CA ILE A 172 -0.85 1.29 -11.61
C ILE A 172 0.14 0.31 -10.97
N VAL A 173 0.53 -0.76 -11.68
CA VAL A 173 1.45 -1.78 -11.17
C VAL A 173 2.66 -1.99 -12.08
N GLU A 174 3.80 -2.30 -11.47
CA GLU A 174 5.05 -2.55 -12.19
C GLU A 174 5.16 -3.97 -12.75
N ALA A 175 4.42 -4.95 -12.21
CA ALA A 175 4.40 -6.30 -12.76
C ALA A 175 3.10 -7.05 -12.49
N ILE A 176 2.97 -8.17 -13.20
CA ILE A 176 1.91 -9.16 -12.99
C ILE A 176 2.52 -10.54 -12.74
N ALA A 177 1.83 -11.37 -11.98
CA ALA A 177 2.22 -12.75 -11.69
C ALA A 177 1.01 -13.67 -11.73
N GLU A 178 1.22 -14.93 -12.10
CA GLU A 178 0.15 -15.92 -12.16
C GLU A 178 -0.18 -16.47 -10.77
N GLY A 179 -1.48 -16.55 -10.46
CA GLY A 179 -1.97 -17.23 -9.25
C GLY A 179 -1.12 -16.96 -8.01
N ASP A 180 -0.74 -18.01 -7.30
CA ASP A 180 -0.05 -17.85 -6.02
C ASP A 180 1.45 -17.48 -6.17
N ASP A 181 1.98 -17.37 -7.40
CA ASP A 181 3.36 -16.93 -7.65
C ASP A 181 3.58 -15.44 -7.35
N VAL A 182 2.52 -14.64 -7.18
CA VAL A 182 2.64 -13.21 -6.88
C VAL A 182 3.52 -12.94 -5.66
N LEU A 183 3.38 -13.75 -4.60
CA LEU A 183 4.22 -13.63 -3.41
C LEU A 183 5.64 -14.12 -3.69
N ALA A 184 5.80 -15.24 -4.38
CA ALA A 184 7.10 -15.82 -4.70
C ALA A 184 7.95 -14.85 -5.53
N LYS A 185 7.38 -14.25 -6.58
CA LYS A 185 8.04 -13.26 -7.42
C LYS A 185 8.35 -11.96 -6.68
N ALA A 186 7.48 -11.53 -5.76
CA ALA A 186 7.76 -10.39 -4.90
C ALA A 186 8.97 -10.65 -3.99
N LEU A 187 9.05 -11.85 -3.39
CA LEU A 187 10.17 -12.26 -2.54
C LEU A 187 11.48 -12.40 -3.32
N GLU A 188 11.44 -12.96 -4.53
CA GLU A 188 12.60 -13.04 -5.42
C GLU A 188 13.16 -11.65 -5.74
N TYR A 189 12.27 -10.72 -6.13
CA TYR A 189 12.68 -9.34 -6.41
C TYR A 189 13.21 -8.64 -5.15
N ALA A 190 12.53 -8.82 -4.01
CA ALA A 190 12.95 -8.26 -2.74
C ALA A 190 14.34 -8.75 -2.32
N ALA A 191 14.66 -10.03 -2.53
CA ALA A 191 15.98 -10.58 -2.18
C ALA A 191 17.11 -9.90 -2.97
N VAL A 192 16.89 -9.57 -4.25
CA VAL A 192 17.85 -8.82 -5.06
C VAL A 192 17.99 -7.37 -4.59
N ILE A 193 16.87 -6.73 -4.25
CA ILE A 193 16.85 -5.32 -3.83
C ILE A 193 17.41 -5.13 -2.41
N ALA A 194 17.21 -6.10 -1.52
CA ALA A 194 17.72 -6.06 -0.14
C ALA A 194 19.25 -5.86 -0.09
N GLN A 195 19.97 -6.35 -1.10
CA GLN A 195 21.42 -6.20 -1.23
C GLN A 195 21.89 -4.81 -1.67
N LYS A 196 20.98 -3.89 -2.02
CA LYS A 196 21.32 -2.53 -2.41
C LYS A 196 21.63 -1.68 -1.18
N ASN A 197 22.35 -0.58 -1.39
CA ASN A 197 22.67 0.33 -0.30
C ASN A 197 21.40 1.01 0.24
N ARG A 198 20.98 0.59 1.43
CA ARG A 198 19.75 1.06 2.08
C ARG A 198 19.73 2.56 2.31
N ARG A 199 20.87 3.16 2.69
CA ARG A 199 20.99 4.63 2.85
C ARG A 199 20.75 5.36 1.54
N GLY A 200 21.26 4.84 0.42
CA GLY A 200 21.00 5.37 -0.91
C GLY A 200 19.52 5.32 -1.29
N ILE A 201 18.85 4.19 -1.03
CA ILE A 201 17.40 4.05 -1.24
C ILE A 201 16.64 5.10 -0.42
N ALA A 202 16.90 5.19 0.88
CA ALA A 202 16.25 6.15 1.78
C ALA A 202 16.41 7.60 1.28
N THR A 203 17.65 7.99 0.93
CA THR A 203 17.95 9.31 0.40
C THR A 203 17.20 9.59 -0.91
N HIS A 204 17.14 8.64 -1.84
CA HIS A 204 16.42 8.83 -3.09
C HIS A 204 14.91 8.94 -2.89
N LYS A 205 14.35 8.16 -1.95
CA LYS A 205 12.93 8.27 -1.61
C LYS A 205 12.59 9.64 -1.03
N GLU A 206 13.47 10.21 -0.20
CA GLU A 206 13.34 11.59 0.28
C GLU A 206 13.35 12.63 -0.85
N TYR A 207 14.16 12.43 -1.90
CA TYR A 207 14.16 13.34 -3.06
C TYR A 207 12.85 13.29 -3.85
N ILE A 208 12.23 12.12 -3.94
CA ILE A 208 11.03 11.91 -4.75
C ILE A 208 9.76 12.28 -3.96
N PHE A 209 9.69 11.89 -2.68
CA PHE A 209 8.47 11.92 -1.89
C PHE A 209 8.57 12.77 -0.62
N GLY A 210 9.73 13.32 -0.26
CA GLY A 210 9.94 13.96 1.03
C GLY A 210 9.00 15.12 1.32
N ASP A 211 8.69 15.96 0.32
CA ASP A 211 7.76 17.08 0.50
C ASP A 211 6.33 16.61 0.77
N LEU A 212 5.85 15.66 -0.04
CA LEU A 212 4.52 15.06 0.17
C LEU A 212 4.45 14.30 1.49
N ALA A 213 5.50 13.56 1.87
CA ALA A 213 5.54 12.85 3.14
C ALA A 213 5.49 13.82 4.33
N ARG A 214 6.19 14.97 4.27
CA ARG A 214 6.10 16.02 5.30
C ARG A 214 4.70 16.63 5.38
N GLN A 215 4.05 16.86 4.25
CA GLN A 215 2.65 17.32 4.21
C GLN A 215 1.71 16.30 4.89
N LEU A 216 1.87 15.02 4.58
CA LEU A 216 1.05 13.93 5.13
C LEU A 216 1.30 13.68 6.63
N LEU A 217 2.48 14.04 7.14
CA LEU A 217 2.87 13.84 8.53
C LEU A 217 2.46 14.97 9.48
N ALA A 218 2.12 16.15 8.94
CA ALA A 218 1.69 17.32 9.72
C ALA A 218 0.37 17.04 10.45
#